data_AF-A0A1N7JZQ9-F1
#
_entry.id   AF-A0A1N7JZQ9-F1
#
_cell.length_a   1.000
_cell.length_b   1.000
_cell.length_c   1.000
_cell.angle_alpha   90.00
_cell.angle_beta   90.00
_cell.angle_gamma   90.00
#
_symmetry.space_group_name_H-M   'P 1'
#
loop_
_entity.id
_entity.type
_entity.pdbx_description
1 polymer ?
#
loop_
_entity_poly.entity_id
_entity_poly.type
_entity_poly.pdbx_seq_one_letter_code
_entity_poly.pdbx_strand_id
1 'polypeptide(L)'
;MSNYLIKQDNAWSVKVSIPADVQHIFGKRAFKKALKTTDKTIAIARSGPLIAEFKAAIEEARGNPTQHLDEFPAKTRAHILKAKKDPDTDPEAILCMEEIVLDRLLAAHRVPHPELLPENAEPEVAKAYKVATGRLTPFDEALENYIESRKVEPKTADKDRHAIKKFAARVHAVEDVNRQAVKAATSIPRRSSKARRRCAACC
;
A
#
# COMPACT_ATOMS: atom_id res chain seq x y z
N MET A 1 -26.29 -1.32 -8.86
CA MET A 1 -26.71 -0.03 -8.26
C MET A 1 -26.78 -0.18 -6.76
N SER A 2 -25.83 0.39 -6.03
CA SER A 2 -25.66 0.16 -4.59
C SER A 2 -26.67 0.97 -3.76
N ASN A 3 -27.65 0.25 -3.20
CA ASN A 3 -28.70 0.76 -2.31
C ASN A 3 -28.11 1.19 -0.95
N TYR A 4 -27.46 2.36 -0.90
CA TYR A 4 -27.09 3.02 0.36
C TYR A 4 -28.24 3.82 0.98
N LEU A 5 -29.40 3.87 0.32
CA LEU A 5 -30.57 4.61 0.75
C LEU A 5 -31.56 3.70 1.48
N ILE A 6 -32.01 4.14 2.65
CA ILE A 6 -33.04 3.49 3.47
C ILE A 6 -34.14 4.51 3.73
N LYS A 7 -35.40 4.09 3.59
CA LYS A 7 -36.56 4.91 3.97
C LYS A 7 -36.91 4.64 5.44
N GLN A 8 -36.99 5.69 6.25
CA GLN A 8 -37.48 5.65 7.62
C GLN A 8 -38.60 6.68 7.80
N ASP A 9 -39.80 6.22 8.17
CA ASP A 9 -40.96 7.02 8.61
C ASP A 9 -41.22 8.32 7.82
N ASN A 10 -41.11 8.25 6.49
CA ASN A 10 -41.31 9.33 5.51
C ASN A 10 -40.07 10.14 5.07
N ALA A 11 -38.86 9.80 5.54
CA ALA A 11 -37.61 10.42 5.07
C ALA A 11 -36.59 9.39 4.56
N TRP A 12 -35.85 9.75 3.51
CA TRP A 12 -34.70 8.99 3.04
C TRP A 12 -33.48 9.25 3.95
N SER A 13 -32.71 8.19 4.20
CA SER A 13 -31.47 8.22 4.96
C SER A 13 -30.38 7.45 4.23
N VAL A 14 -29.13 7.89 4.38
CA VAL A 14 -27.94 7.18 3.87
C VAL A 14 -27.42 6.26 4.97
N LYS A 15 -27.21 4.98 4.64
CA LYS A 15 -26.53 4.00 5.48
C LYS A 15 -25.32 3.43 4.75
N VAL A 16 -24.13 3.66 5.31
CA VAL A 16 -22.89 3.03 4.85
C VAL A 16 -22.40 2.07 5.93
N SER A 17 -22.18 0.80 5.57
CA SER A 17 -21.67 -0.21 6.50
C SER A 17 -20.20 0.06 6.80
N ILE A 18 -19.84 0.08 8.08
CA ILE A 18 -18.45 0.22 8.51
C ILE A 18 -17.83 -1.19 8.52
N PRO A 19 -16.70 -1.44 7.84
CA PRO A 19 -16.07 -2.75 7.85
C PRO A 19 -15.54 -3.13 9.26
N ALA A 20 -15.47 -4.43 9.57
CA ALA A 20 -15.23 -4.92 10.95
C ALA A 20 -13.88 -4.50 11.53
N ASP A 21 -12.90 -4.28 10.65
CA ASP A 21 -11.57 -3.77 10.94
C ASP A 21 -11.58 -2.38 11.58
N VAL A 22 -12.48 -1.46 11.20
CA VAL A 22 -12.55 -0.08 11.72
C VAL A 22 -13.71 0.20 12.67
N GLN A 23 -14.56 -0.80 12.92
CA GLN A 23 -15.68 -0.66 13.86
C GLN A 23 -15.23 -0.29 15.28
N HIS A 24 -14.03 -0.73 15.69
CA HIS A 24 -13.48 -0.47 17.02
C HIS A 24 -13.11 1.01 17.24
N ILE A 25 -12.81 1.75 16.17
CA ILE A 25 -12.41 3.18 16.23
C ILE A 25 -13.63 4.07 16.36
N PHE A 26 -14.69 3.76 15.61
CA PHE A 26 -15.91 4.57 15.59
C PHE A 26 -16.96 4.16 16.65
N GLY A 27 -16.81 2.98 17.26
CA GLY A 27 -17.78 2.42 18.22
C GLY A 27 -19.15 2.15 17.60
N LYS A 28 -19.27 2.11 16.26
CA LYS A 28 -20.53 1.96 15.52
C LYS A 28 -20.34 1.00 14.35
N ARG A 29 -21.43 0.30 13.98
CA ARG A 29 -21.43 -0.70 12.89
C ARG A 29 -21.74 -0.11 11.51
N ALA A 30 -22.36 1.07 11.46
CA ALA A 30 -22.71 1.75 10.22
C ALA A 30 -22.84 3.26 10.45
N PHE A 31 -22.41 4.06 9.47
CA PHE A 31 -22.77 5.47 9.40
C PHE A 31 -24.22 5.59 8.94
N LYS A 32 -25.01 6.38 9.65
CA LYS A 32 -26.41 6.67 9.32
C LYS A 32 -26.61 8.19 9.38
N LYS A 33 -27.11 8.78 8.29
CA LYS A 33 -27.45 10.21 8.25
C LYS A 33 -28.75 10.41 7.46
N ALA A 34 -29.70 11.10 8.09
CA ALA A 34 -30.98 11.41 7.48
C ALA A 34 -30.81 12.53 6.45
N LEU A 35 -31.38 12.34 5.25
CA LEU A 35 -31.41 13.34 4.18
C LEU A 35 -32.58 14.32 4.32
N LYS A 36 -33.52 14.03 5.25
CA LYS A 36 -34.74 14.82 5.51
C LYS A 36 -35.48 15.17 4.22
N THR A 37 -35.66 14.18 3.34
CA THR A 37 -36.30 14.37 2.03
C THR A 37 -37.17 13.16 1.74
N THR A 38 -38.34 13.39 1.18
CA THR A 38 -39.35 12.36 0.81
C THR A 38 -39.12 11.86 -0.62
N ASP A 39 -38.53 12.70 -1.46
CA ASP A 39 -38.29 12.44 -2.89
C ASP A 39 -37.03 11.62 -3.14
N LYS A 40 -37.20 10.52 -3.87
CA LYS A 40 -36.12 9.57 -4.18
C LYS A 40 -35.03 10.18 -5.07
N THR A 41 -35.41 11.01 -6.04
CA THR A 41 -34.49 11.66 -6.99
C THR A 41 -33.56 12.65 -6.29
N ILE A 42 -34.13 13.50 -5.44
CA ILE A 42 -33.39 14.46 -4.62
C ILE A 42 -32.51 13.71 -3.60
N ALA A 43 -33.01 12.62 -3.02
CA ALA A 43 -32.24 11.78 -2.11
C ALA A 43 -31.00 11.15 -2.77
N ILE A 44 -31.11 10.69 -4.03
CA ILE A 44 -29.96 10.14 -4.78
C ILE A 44 -28.90 11.24 -4.98
N ALA A 45 -29.30 12.43 -5.45
CA ALA A 45 -28.37 13.54 -5.66
C ALA A 45 -27.66 13.98 -4.36
N ARG A 46 -28.38 14.05 -3.23
CA ARG A 46 -27.81 14.42 -1.92
C ARG A 46 -27.01 13.30 -1.25
N SER A 47 -27.25 12.04 -1.63
CA SER A 47 -26.55 10.90 -1.04
C SER A 47 -25.10 10.78 -1.51
N GLY A 48 -24.79 11.21 -2.74
CA GLY A 48 -23.45 11.09 -3.33
C GLY A 48 -22.35 11.70 -2.47
N PRO A 49 -22.44 13.01 -2.12
CA PRO A 49 -21.44 13.66 -1.26
C PRO A 49 -21.29 13.01 0.11
N LEU A 50 -22.40 12.61 0.75
CA LEU A 50 -22.36 11.96 2.06
C LEU A 50 -21.71 10.57 2.02
N ILE A 51 -21.93 9.80 0.94
CA ILE A 51 -21.27 8.51 0.75
C ILE A 51 -19.77 8.72 0.56
N ALA A 52 -19.36 9.76 -0.16
CA ALA A 52 -17.95 10.10 -0.35
C ALA A 52 -17.29 10.47 1.00
N GLU A 53 -17.93 11.33 1.80
CA GLU A 53 -17.48 11.67 3.16
C GLU A 53 -17.33 10.43 4.06
N PHE A 54 -18.34 9.55 4.09
CA PHE A 54 -18.28 8.34 4.92
C PHE A 54 -17.21 7.36 4.46
N LYS A 55 -16.96 7.24 3.15
CA LYS A 55 -15.87 6.42 2.63
C LYS A 55 -14.52 7.01 3.00
N ALA A 56 -14.34 8.33 2.84
CA ALA A 56 -13.12 9.02 3.23
C ALA A 56 -12.81 8.82 4.72
N ALA A 57 -13.82 8.94 5.60
CA ALA A 57 -13.66 8.67 7.03
C ALA A 57 -13.29 7.21 7.33
N ILE A 58 -13.85 6.23 6.60
CA ILE A 58 -13.49 4.81 6.75
C ILE A 58 -12.04 4.57 6.34
N GLU A 59 -11.59 5.18 5.24
CA GLU A 59 -10.21 5.10 4.76
C GLU A 59 -9.23 5.76 5.73
N GLU A 60 -9.60 6.91 6.29
CA GLU A 60 -8.82 7.61 7.31
C GLU A 60 -8.68 6.77 8.59
N ALA A 61 -9.79 6.19 9.08
CA ALA A 61 -9.78 5.34 10.27
C ALA A 61 -9.12 3.98 10.06
N ARG A 62 -9.07 3.45 8.83
CA ARG A 62 -8.31 2.24 8.54
C ARG A 62 -6.83 2.40 8.85
N GLY A 63 -6.35 3.63 9.05
CA GLY A 63 -5.02 3.87 9.60
C GLY A 63 -3.94 3.27 8.72
N ASN A 64 -4.21 3.09 7.42
CA ASN A 64 -3.20 2.71 6.47
C ASN A 64 -3.01 3.85 5.46
N PRO A 65 -2.50 5.00 5.94
CA PRO A 65 -1.92 5.97 5.03
C PRO A 65 -0.70 5.37 4.30
N THR A 66 -0.18 4.23 4.77
CA THR A 66 0.90 3.45 4.16
C THR A 66 0.45 2.48 3.06
N GLN A 67 -0.84 2.14 2.93
CA GLN A 67 -1.27 1.16 1.91
C GLN A 67 -1.19 1.72 0.48
N HIS A 68 -1.37 3.04 0.35
CA HIS A 68 -1.04 3.73 -0.87
C HIS A 68 0.46 4.01 -0.99
N LEU A 69 1.27 3.87 0.06
CA LEU A 69 2.73 4.04 -0.02
C LEU A 69 3.44 2.85 -0.66
N ASP A 70 2.81 1.70 -0.88
CA ASP A 70 3.41 0.65 -1.72
C ASP A 70 3.08 0.88 -3.21
N GLU A 71 1.83 1.23 -3.52
CA GLU A 71 1.39 1.44 -4.91
C GLU A 71 1.78 2.80 -5.50
N PHE A 72 1.82 3.87 -4.69
CA PHE A 72 2.12 5.22 -5.14
C PHE A 72 3.58 5.37 -5.58
N PRO A 73 4.60 4.93 -4.82
CA PRO A 73 5.99 4.95 -5.27
C PRO A 73 6.17 4.19 -6.58
N ALA A 74 5.55 3.03 -6.74
CA ALA A 74 5.66 2.24 -7.96
C ALA A 74 5.09 2.97 -9.18
N LYS A 75 3.89 3.57 -9.06
CA LYS A 75 3.25 4.32 -10.16
C LYS A 75 4.01 5.60 -10.47
N THR A 76 4.36 6.38 -9.45
CA THR A 76 5.05 7.67 -9.60
C THR A 76 6.48 7.49 -10.12
N ARG A 77 7.18 6.42 -9.72
CA ARG A 77 8.51 6.07 -10.24
C ARG A 77 8.52 5.91 -11.76
N ALA A 78 7.53 5.23 -12.35
CA ALA A 78 7.46 5.07 -13.80
C ALA A 78 7.38 6.43 -14.52
N HIS A 79 6.60 7.38 -13.97
CA HIS A 79 6.50 8.74 -14.50
C HIS A 79 7.81 9.52 -14.34
N ILE A 80 8.44 9.49 -13.16
CA ILE A 80 9.72 10.17 -12.90
C ILE A 80 10.84 9.60 -13.78
N LEU A 81 10.94 8.27 -13.91
CA LEU A 81 11.94 7.63 -14.77
C LEU A 81 11.72 7.93 -16.25
N LYS A 82 10.48 8.02 -16.70
CA LYS A 82 10.16 8.41 -18.07
C LYS A 82 10.55 9.87 -18.32
N ALA A 83 10.20 10.77 -17.41
CA ALA A 83 10.58 12.18 -17.44
C ALA A 83 12.11 12.37 -17.44
N LYS A 84 12.85 11.61 -16.62
CA LYS A 84 14.33 11.64 -16.58
C LYS A 84 14.99 11.11 -17.86
N LYS A 85 14.32 10.26 -18.64
CA LYS A 85 14.83 9.72 -19.90
C LYS A 85 14.53 10.62 -21.10
N ASP A 86 13.57 11.52 -20.96
CA ASP A 86 13.14 12.42 -22.02
C ASP A 86 14.01 13.69 -21.99
N PRO A 87 14.83 13.94 -23.02
CA PRO A 87 15.73 15.10 -23.06
C PRO A 87 15.01 16.45 -23.14
N ASP A 88 13.74 16.47 -23.55
CA ASP A 88 12.93 17.70 -23.65
C ASP A 88 12.22 18.06 -22.34
N THR A 89 12.33 17.21 -21.31
CA THR A 89 11.70 17.47 -20.01
C THR A 89 12.47 18.53 -19.24
N ASP A 90 11.74 19.56 -18.78
CA ASP A 90 12.26 20.58 -17.88
C ASP A 90 12.74 19.94 -16.55
N PRO A 91 14.02 20.14 -16.16
CA PRO A 91 14.54 19.67 -14.88
C PRO A 91 13.72 20.13 -13.67
N GLU A 92 13.11 21.32 -13.73
CA GLU A 92 12.28 21.85 -12.63
C GLU A 92 11.00 21.02 -12.46
N ALA A 93 10.41 20.54 -13.56
CA ALA A 93 9.26 19.66 -13.50
C ALA A 93 9.60 18.33 -12.81
N ILE A 94 10.82 17.82 -12.98
CA ILE A 94 11.31 16.62 -12.30
C ILE A 94 11.44 16.87 -10.80
N LEU A 95 11.98 18.02 -10.40
CA LEU A 95 12.11 18.40 -8.99
C LEU A 95 10.73 18.54 -8.32
N CYS A 96 9.78 19.23 -8.95
CA CYS A 96 8.40 19.31 -8.48
C CYS A 96 7.77 17.92 -8.27
N MET A 97 8.04 16.96 -9.17
CA MET A 97 7.56 15.58 -8.99
C MET A 97 8.20 14.89 -7.79
N GLU A 98 9.51 15.08 -7.57
CA GLU A 98 10.20 14.54 -6.38
C GLU A 98 9.69 15.18 -5.07
N GLU A 99 9.39 16.48 -5.06
CA GLU A 99 8.82 17.18 -3.91
C GLU A 99 7.41 16.69 -3.57
N ILE A 100 6.53 16.55 -4.57
CA ILE A 100 5.18 15.99 -4.39
C ILE A 100 5.23 14.58 -3.78
N VAL A 101 6.23 13.78 -4.19
CA VAL A 101 6.45 12.47 -3.58
C VAL A 101 6.79 12.61 -2.10
N LEU A 102 7.75 13.46 -1.76
CA LEU A 102 8.16 13.68 -0.36
C LEU A 102 7.00 14.16 0.51
N ASP A 103 6.26 15.18 0.06
CA ASP A 103 5.09 15.72 0.77
C ASP A 103 4.05 14.64 1.06
N ARG A 104 3.82 13.74 0.10
CA ARG A 104 2.87 12.64 0.28
C ARG A 104 3.37 11.58 1.25
N LEU A 105 4.67 11.28 1.26
CA LEU A 105 5.27 10.39 2.26
C LEU A 105 5.14 11.00 3.66
N LEU A 106 5.42 12.30 3.82
CA LEU A 106 5.30 13.01 5.09
C LEU A 106 3.86 13.09 5.58
N ALA A 107 2.91 13.39 4.68
CA ALA A 107 1.48 13.41 4.97
C ALA A 107 0.98 12.05 5.46
N ALA A 108 1.56 10.95 4.97
CA ALA A 108 1.22 9.61 5.44
C ALA A 108 1.60 9.40 6.92
N HIS A 109 2.64 10.07 7.40
CA HIS A 109 3.05 10.10 8.80
C HIS A 109 2.45 11.28 9.58
N ARG A 110 1.54 12.06 8.97
CA ARG A 110 0.89 13.25 9.55
C ARG A 110 1.87 14.31 10.03
N VAL A 111 3.01 14.43 9.36
CA VAL A 111 4.02 15.44 9.66
C VAL A 111 4.19 16.40 8.49
N PRO A 112 4.37 17.70 8.77
CA PRO A 112 4.56 18.69 7.72
C PRO A 112 6.02 18.75 7.22
N HIS A 113 6.99 18.30 8.02
CA HIS A 113 8.41 18.40 7.72
C HIS A 113 9.15 17.10 8.06
N PRO A 114 10.23 16.75 7.32
CA PRO A 114 11.04 15.57 7.59
C PRO A 114 11.61 15.52 9.01
N GLU A 115 11.96 16.66 9.60
CA GLU A 115 12.53 16.78 10.95
C GLU A 115 11.58 16.33 12.06
N LEU A 116 10.28 16.26 11.77
CA LEU A 116 9.25 15.84 12.71
C LEU A 116 8.91 14.35 12.58
N LEU A 117 9.53 13.64 11.63
CA LEU A 117 9.34 12.20 11.50
C LEU A 117 9.83 11.49 12.76
N PRO A 118 9.09 10.51 13.27
CA PRO A 118 9.58 9.71 14.38
C PRO A 118 10.77 8.85 13.91
N GLU A 119 11.77 8.66 14.78
CA GLU A 119 13.05 7.98 14.44
C GLU A 119 12.86 6.59 13.82
N ASN A 120 11.78 5.89 14.18
CA ASN A 120 11.46 4.58 13.62
C ASN A 120 10.90 4.62 12.19
N ALA A 121 10.33 5.75 11.76
CA ALA A 121 9.74 5.94 10.42
C ALA A 121 10.70 6.58 9.43
N GLU A 122 11.69 7.36 9.89
CA GLU A 122 12.71 7.99 9.04
C GLU A 122 13.36 7.01 8.04
N PRO A 123 13.87 5.82 8.45
CA PRO A 123 14.49 4.89 7.50
C PRO A 123 13.50 4.32 6.47
N GLU A 124 12.23 4.14 6.86
CA GLU A 124 11.17 3.66 5.98
C GLU A 124 10.83 4.70 4.92
N VAL A 125 10.61 5.96 5.34
CA VAL A 125 10.33 7.10 4.45
C VAL A 125 11.50 7.36 3.51
N ALA A 126 12.73 7.35 4.02
CA ALA A 126 13.93 7.54 3.22
C ALA A 126 14.07 6.45 2.15
N LYS A 127 13.74 5.20 2.47
CA LYS A 127 13.75 4.09 1.52
C LYS A 127 12.63 4.23 0.48
N ALA A 128 11.40 4.54 0.90
CA ALA A 128 10.26 4.75 0.02
C ALA A 128 10.52 5.91 -0.97
N TYR A 129 11.11 7.01 -0.50
CA TYR A 129 11.52 8.14 -1.32
C TYR A 129 12.54 7.73 -2.39
N LYS A 130 13.58 6.98 -2.00
CA LYS A 130 14.59 6.48 -2.94
C LYS A 130 13.99 5.54 -3.98
N VAL A 131 13.02 4.70 -3.60
CA VAL A 131 12.27 3.86 -4.55
C VAL A 131 11.46 4.71 -5.51
N ALA A 132 10.66 5.66 -5.01
CA ALA A 132 9.81 6.50 -5.84
C ALA A 132 10.61 7.36 -6.83
N THR A 133 11.74 7.92 -6.41
CA THR A 133 12.58 8.82 -7.25
C THR A 133 13.45 8.08 -8.27
N GLY A 134 13.47 6.74 -8.25
CA GLY A 134 14.31 5.96 -9.15
C GLY A 134 15.74 5.73 -8.65
N ARG A 135 16.09 6.16 -7.42
CA ARG A 135 17.45 6.05 -6.86
C ARG A 135 17.76 4.66 -6.29
N LEU A 136 16.73 3.88 -5.95
CA LEU A 136 16.84 2.52 -5.43
C LEU A 136 15.85 1.62 -6.16
N THR A 137 16.30 0.49 -6.69
CA THR A 137 15.50 -0.37 -7.58
C THR A 137 14.99 -1.59 -6.83
N PRO A 138 13.67 -1.75 -6.62
CA PRO A 138 13.12 -2.96 -6.02
C PRO A 138 13.55 -4.20 -6.80
N PHE A 139 13.99 -5.24 -6.08
CA PHE A 139 14.55 -6.45 -6.71
C PHE A 139 13.54 -7.20 -7.58
N ASP A 140 12.26 -7.14 -7.23
CA ASP A 140 11.15 -7.79 -7.92
C ASP A 140 10.53 -6.93 -9.02
N GLU A 141 10.98 -5.68 -9.24
CA GLU A 141 10.41 -4.77 -10.25
C GLU A 141 10.46 -5.38 -11.66
N ALA A 142 11.58 -6.01 -12.02
CA ALA A 142 11.77 -6.64 -13.33
C ALA A 142 11.38 -8.12 -13.36
N LEU A 143 10.76 -8.66 -12.31
CA LEU A 143 10.47 -10.09 -12.19
C LEU A 143 9.61 -10.61 -13.34
N GLU A 144 8.47 -9.98 -13.60
CA GLU A 144 7.54 -10.49 -14.62
C GLU A 144 8.16 -10.40 -16.02
N ASN A 145 8.84 -9.30 -16.34
CA ASN A 145 9.59 -9.15 -17.60
C ASN A 145 10.66 -10.23 -17.75
N TYR A 146 11.38 -10.58 -16.67
CA TYR A 146 12.37 -11.66 -16.68
C TYR A 146 11.73 -13.02 -16.94
N ILE A 147 10.61 -13.32 -16.27
CA ILE A 147 9.89 -14.58 -16.43
C ILE A 147 9.33 -14.74 -17.84
N GLU A 148 8.77 -13.67 -18.42
CA GLU A 148 8.29 -13.65 -19.80
C GLU A 148 9.43 -13.90 -20.80
N SER A 149 10.62 -13.34 -20.55
CA SER A 149 11.79 -13.54 -21.42
C SER A 149 12.29 -14.99 -21.47
N ARG A 150 12.07 -15.76 -20.40
CA ARG A 150 12.62 -17.12 -20.23
C ARG A 150 11.90 -18.20 -21.05
N LYS A 151 10.71 -17.92 -21.61
CA LYS A 151 9.91 -18.87 -22.44
C LYS A 151 9.87 -20.32 -21.87
N VAL A 152 9.75 -20.45 -20.55
CA VAL A 152 9.72 -21.76 -19.86
C VAL A 152 8.29 -22.27 -19.70
N GLU A 153 8.14 -23.57 -19.40
CA GLU A 153 6.87 -24.16 -19.01
C GLU A 153 6.25 -23.37 -17.82
N PRO A 154 4.92 -23.14 -17.79
CA PRO A 154 4.26 -22.38 -16.72
C PRO A 154 4.62 -22.83 -15.31
N LYS A 155 4.74 -24.15 -15.09
CA LYS A 155 5.12 -24.72 -13.80
C LYS A 155 6.54 -24.33 -13.35
N THR A 156 7.45 -24.16 -14.30
CA THR A 156 8.82 -23.73 -14.03
C THR A 156 8.88 -22.22 -13.81
N ALA A 157 8.12 -21.44 -14.58
CA ALA A 157 7.95 -20.01 -14.35
C ALA A 157 7.44 -19.71 -12.93
N ASP A 158 6.44 -20.47 -12.45
CA ASP A 158 5.90 -20.27 -11.10
C ASP A 158 6.89 -20.63 -9.99
N LYS A 159 7.74 -21.65 -10.20
CA LYS A 159 8.83 -21.96 -9.27
C LYS A 159 9.88 -20.85 -9.23
N ASP A 160 10.26 -20.32 -10.39
CA ASP A 160 11.22 -19.23 -10.51
C ASP A 160 10.65 -17.95 -9.85
N ARG A 161 9.37 -17.61 -10.11
CA ARG A 161 8.66 -16.53 -9.41
C ARG A 161 8.70 -16.70 -7.89
N HIS A 162 8.40 -17.90 -7.39
CA HIS A 162 8.43 -18.17 -5.96
C HIS A 162 9.84 -18.01 -5.37
N ALA A 163 10.86 -18.52 -6.05
CA ALA A 163 12.25 -18.42 -5.61
C ALA A 163 12.73 -16.95 -5.58
N ILE A 164 12.41 -16.18 -6.62
CA ILE A 164 12.78 -14.76 -6.71
C ILE A 164 12.04 -13.93 -5.66
N LYS A 165 10.73 -14.12 -5.47
CA LYS A 165 9.97 -13.43 -4.41
C LYS A 165 10.51 -13.75 -3.02
N LYS A 166 10.92 -15.00 -2.79
CA LYS A 166 11.53 -15.41 -1.52
C LYS A 166 12.90 -14.74 -1.29
N PHE A 167 13.67 -14.50 -2.35
CA PHE A 167 14.91 -13.74 -2.27
C PHE A 167 14.64 -12.25 -2.05
N ALA A 168 13.68 -11.66 -2.78
CA ALA A 168 13.27 -10.27 -2.66
C ALA A 168 12.76 -9.91 -1.25
N ALA A 169 12.14 -10.88 -0.55
CA ALA A 169 11.73 -10.71 0.85
C ALA A 169 12.91 -10.54 1.83
N ARG A 170 14.14 -10.89 1.43
CA ARG A 170 15.36 -10.73 2.22
C ARG A 170 16.22 -9.58 1.73
N VAL A 171 16.24 -9.37 0.42
CA VAL A 171 17.01 -8.32 -0.24
C VAL A 171 16.04 -7.47 -1.04
N HIS A 172 15.72 -6.30 -0.51
CA HIS A 172 14.65 -5.46 -1.07
C HIS A 172 15.08 -4.72 -2.34
N ALA A 173 16.35 -4.32 -2.43
CA ALA A 173 16.88 -3.55 -3.56
C ALA A 173 17.91 -4.35 -4.37
N VAL A 174 18.03 -4.07 -5.67
CA VAL A 174 19.09 -4.64 -6.52
C VAL A 174 20.47 -4.15 -6.05
N GLU A 175 20.55 -2.91 -5.60
CA GLU A 175 21.79 -2.28 -5.13
C GLU A 175 22.29 -2.89 -3.80
N ASP A 176 21.39 -3.50 -3.02
CA ASP A 176 21.71 -4.19 -1.77
C ASP A 176 22.25 -5.62 -1.99
N VAL A 177 22.29 -6.09 -3.25
CA VAL A 177 22.74 -7.44 -3.58
C VAL A 177 24.26 -7.52 -3.50
N ASN A 178 24.77 -8.04 -2.39
CA ASN A 178 26.20 -8.33 -2.20
C ASN A 178 26.46 -9.84 -1.98
N ARG A 179 27.75 -10.25 -2.05
CA ARG A 179 28.16 -11.64 -1.87
C ARG A 179 27.69 -12.24 -0.54
N GLN A 180 27.63 -11.43 0.52
CA GLN A 180 27.17 -11.87 1.84
C GLN A 180 25.66 -12.10 1.86
N ALA A 181 24.87 -11.22 1.24
CA ALA A 181 23.43 -11.35 1.10
C ALA A 181 23.07 -12.60 0.30
N VAL A 182 23.77 -12.89 -0.81
CA VAL A 182 23.58 -14.11 -1.59
C VAL A 182 23.93 -15.37 -0.78
N LYS A 183 25.03 -15.34 -0.02
CA LYS A 183 25.40 -16.45 0.89
C LYS A 183 24.37 -16.65 2.01
N ALA A 184 23.90 -15.57 2.63
CA ALA A 184 22.87 -15.62 3.66
C ALA A 184 21.55 -16.17 3.09
N ALA A 185 21.21 -15.77 1.86
CA ALA A 185 20.00 -16.24 1.20
C ALA A 185 20.04 -17.73 0.84
N THR A 186 21.19 -18.21 0.38
CA THR A 186 21.42 -19.63 0.03
C THR A 186 21.71 -20.51 1.25
N SER A 187 22.13 -19.91 2.37
CA SER A 187 22.25 -20.63 3.63
C SER A 187 20.87 -21.13 4.05
N ILE A 188 20.71 -22.45 3.96
CA ILE A 188 19.49 -23.15 4.36
C ILE A 188 19.25 -22.78 5.83
N PRO A 189 18.08 -22.23 6.21
CA PRO A 189 17.77 -22.10 7.62
C PRO A 189 17.76 -23.51 8.20
N ARG A 190 18.77 -23.83 9.02
CA ARG A 190 18.71 -25.00 9.91
C ARG A 190 17.42 -24.81 10.70
N ARG A 191 16.42 -25.68 10.46
CA ARG A 191 15.17 -25.70 11.23
C ARG A 191 15.55 -25.57 12.70
N SER A 192 15.20 -24.44 13.32
CA SER A 192 15.27 -24.34 14.77
C SER A 192 14.32 -25.41 15.31
N SER A 193 14.90 -26.34 16.06
CA SER A 193 14.23 -27.47 16.69
C SER A 193 13.33 -27.00 17.85
N LYS A 194 12.33 -26.17 17.57
CA LYS A 194 11.30 -25.75 18.55
C LYS A 194 10.06 -26.66 18.55
N ALA A 195 10.19 -27.91 18.10
CA ALA A 195 9.09 -28.90 18.05
C ALA A 195 9.35 -30.18 18.88
N ARG A 196 10.26 -30.16 19.86
CA ARG A 196 10.40 -31.25 20.86
C ARG A 196 10.31 -30.69 22.29
N ARG A 197 9.18 -30.10 22.66
CA ARG A 197 8.78 -29.89 24.08
C ARG A 197 7.28 -30.04 24.24
N ARG A 198 6.71 -31.14 23.77
CA ARG A 198 5.37 -31.63 24.13
C ARG A 198 5.35 -33.16 24.01
N CYS A 199 6.12 -33.83 24.85
CA CYS A 199 6.03 -35.27 25.14
C CYS A 199 6.94 -35.56 26.36
N ALA A 200 6.62 -34.98 27.51
CA ALA A 200 7.21 -35.33 28.81
C ALA A 200 6.29 -34.79 29.91
N ALA A 201 5.04 -35.25 29.90
CA ALA A 201 4.06 -35.05 30.97
C ALA A 201 2.97 -36.14 30.81
N CYS A 202 3.39 -37.40 30.95
CA CYS A 202 2.54 -38.56 31.18
C CYS A 202 3.45 -39.68 31.71
N CYS A 203 3.85 -39.55 32.98
CA CYS A 203 4.17 -40.65 33.88
C CYS A 203 3.60 -40.25 35.24
#